data_AF-A0A316P459-F1
#
_entry.id   AF-A0A316P459-F1
#
_cell.length_a   1.000
_cell.length_b   1.000
_cell.length_c   1.000
_cell.angle_alpha   90.00
_cell.angle_beta   90.00
_cell.angle_gamma   90.00
#
_symmetry.space_group_name_H-M   'P 1'
#
loop_
_entity.id
_entity.type
_entity.pdbx_description
1 polymer ?
#
loop_
_entity_poly.entity_id
_entity_poly.type
_entity_poly.pdbx_seq_one_letter_code
_entity_poly.pdbx_strand_id
1 'polypeptide(L)'
;MTKKLRRAMAAELSEICDIKKKLFLYHFPSCFFVICYLFRLISGGNVIGMFAIGIIIGRIESHKNSAININGANRSGSIVSIKQIFRICSLEYSSVYIYCKHGKHIPGIIPIFVHDNLQYPSMKTITFIKQAGIILTVCLGFQTVPAQNYEISNIVQSRAGDLKMMRPVGFKQFIEDFGAEGEVINVYPDVEYQEMLGFGGAITETSAYNFMKLSESRRNELAKVYFDATEGLGLNFCRVSIGSNDFALDDSPYVSNNDPKLTTFSIDRDRRYVIPMIKAAQRYCGELYLMATPWSPPAFMKDNGKTINGGKLLPEHRNTWADYIVRFLQEYKKEGINFFCMTVQNEPKASQKWQSCLYSGKEEGEYAVDFLKPHLDKAGFDTLKLIVWDHNKERVLERASESFAVPKARKAIWGIAFHWYSGKHFDQLRMTHERFPEKHLILSEFCKGPATGGTHVPYGDWSDAEDYCAEMIGDFNNYACASIDWNMIVDTKGGPCLYRDDIGGGKASVVVDAENNSFELQSTYYAVGHFSKYVKRGARRIGNSTYDDNLLTSSFKNPDGSIAVIVLNKGNNNLRPLLRMNGKIMRLNLPRHSITTVSIKSKGAK
;
A
#
# COMPACT_ATOMS: atom_id res chain seq x y z
N MET A 1 -16.32 -43.11 -7.23
CA MET A 1 -16.52 -44.50 -6.76
C MET A 1 -17.98 -44.89 -6.92
N THR A 2 -18.26 -46.01 -7.60
CA THR A 2 -19.63 -46.46 -7.89
C THR A 2 -20.29 -47.11 -6.66
N LYS A 3 -21.63 -47.01 -6.59
CA LYS A 3 -22.49 -47.49 -5.48
C LYS A 3 -22.29 -48.99 -5.15
N LYS A 4 -21.83 -49.76 -6.14
CA LYS A 4 -21.55 -51.20 -6.07
C LYS A 4 -20.31 -51.51 -5.24
N LEU A 5 -19.25 -50.69 -5.36
CA LEU A 5 -18.00 -50.84 -4.60
C LEU A 5 -18.20 -50.55 -3.11
N ARG A 6 -19.04 -49.55 -2.78
CA ARG A 6 -19.38 -49.20 -1.38
C ARG A 6 -20.11 -50.33 -0.64
N ARG A 7 -20.96 -51.10 -1.34
CA ARG A 7 -21.70 -52.22 -0.73
C ARG A 7 -20.82 -53.45 -0.52
N ALA A 8 -19.91 -53.73 -1.45
CA ALA A 8 -18.95 -54.82 -1.31
C ALA A 8 -17.99 -54.59 -0.13
N MET A 9 -17.43 -53.38 -0.01
CA MET A 9 -16.53 -53.03 1.11
C MET A 9 -17.24 -53.00 2.46
N ALA A 10 -18.52 -52.60 2.51
CA ALA A 10 -19.30 -52.59 3.75
C ALA A 10 -19.63 -54.01 4.25
N ALA A 11 -19.80 -54.98 3.33
CA ALA A 11 -20.04 -56.37 3.68
C ALA A 11 -18.78 -57.03 4.29
N GLU A 12 -17.61 -56.86 3.65
CA GLU A 12 -16.32 -57.36 4.18
C GLU A 12 -15.94 -56.73 5.54
N LEU A 13 -16.31 -55.47 5.78
CA LEU A 13 -16.05 -54.80 7.07
C LEU A 13 -16.91 -55.33 8.23
N SER A 14 -18.10 -55.86 7.94
CA SER A 14 -19.02 -56.37 8.99
C SER A 14 -18.60 -57.74 9.54
N GLU A 15 -17.83 -58.52 8.79
CA GLU A 15 -17.32 -59.83 9.25
C GLU A 15 -16.13 -59.71 10.22
N ILE A 16 -15.48 -58.54 10.31
CA ILE A 16 -14.17 -58.39 10.99
C ILE A 16 -14.23 -57.44 12.20
N CYS A 17 -15.18 -56.50 12.27
CA CYS A 17 -15.22 -55.46 13.29
C CYS A 17 -16.63 -55.16 13.82
N ASP A 18 -16.84 -55.32 15.14
CA ASP A 18 -18.03 -54.79 15.82
C ASP A 18 -17.79 -53.30 16.16
N ILE A 19 -18.38 -52.40 15.37
CA ILE A 19 -18.22 -50.94 15.52
C ILE A 19 -19.22 -50.44 16.56
N LYS A 20 -18.83 -50.37 17.84
CA LYS A 20 -19.57 -49.61 18.85
C LYS A 20 -19.12 -48.15 18.88
N LYS A 21 -19.92 -47.25 18.30
CA LYS A 21 -19.71 -45.79 18.42
C LYS A 21 -19.92 -45.36 19.88
N LYS A 22 -18.83 -45.05 20.59
CA LYS A 22 -18.88 -44.27 21.83
C LYS A 22 -18.02 -43.02 21.65
N LEU A 23 -18.64 -41.86 21.76
CA LEU A 23 -17.97 -40.56 21.73
C LEU A 23 -17.48 -40.26 23.16
N PHE A 24 -16.18 -40.07 23.33
CA PHE A 24 -15.61 -39.56 24.57
C PHE A 24 -14.99 -38.19 24.31
N LEU A 25 -15.45 -37.19 25.06
CA LEU A 25 -14.84 -35.86 25.11
C LEU A 25 -13.91 -35.82 26.32
N TYR A 26 -12.60 -35.77 26.07
CA TYR A 26 -11.61 -35.54 27.13
C TYR A 26 -11.22 -34.06 27.14
N HIS A 27 -11.34 -33.44 28.31
CA HIS A 27 -10.87 -32.09 28.55
C HIS A 27 -9.44 -32.17 29.12
N PHE A 28 -8.43 -31.78 28.35
CA PHE A 28 -7.07 -31.63 28.86
C PHE A 28 -6.86 -30.18 29.37
N PRO A 29 -6.00 -29.95 30.39
CA PRO A 29 -5.73 -28.62 30.94
C PRO A 29 -5.07 -27.64 29.95
N SER A 30 -4.62 -28.13 28.80
CA SER A 30 -4.09 -27.35 27.69
C SER A 30 -5.06 -27.45 26.50
N CYS A 31 -5.58 -26.31 26.08
CA CYS A 31 -6.69 -26.05 25.14
C CYS A 31 -6.73 -26.86 23.83
N PHE A 32 -6.97 -28.16 23.90
CA PHE A 32 -7.21 -29.03 22.73
C PHE A 32 -8.45 -29.90 22.97
N PHE A 33 -9.27 -30.05 21.94
CA PHE A 33 -10.29 -31.10 21.91
C PHE A 33 -9.74 -32.31 21.16
N VAL A 34 -9.85 -33.49 21.75
CA VAL A 34 -9.49 -34.76 21.09
C VAL A 34 -10.76 -35.57 20.87
N ILE A 35 -11.10 -35.87 19.61
CA ILE A 35 -12.13 -36.86 19.28
C ILE A 35 -11.45 -38.22 19.17
N CYS A 36 -11.73 -39.11 20.11
CA CYS A 36 -11.20 -40.47 20.12
C CYS A 36 -12.25 -41.47 19.60
N TYR A 37 -11.93 -42.20 18.53
CA TYR A 37 -12.67 -43.37 18.08
C TYR A 37 -12.00 -44.63 18.61
N LEU A 38 -12.72 -45.44 19.38
CA LEU A 38 -12.24 -46.72 19.89
C LEU A 38 -12.71 -47.87 18.98
N PHE A 39 -11.78 -48.69 18.54
CA PHE A 39 -12.03 -49.87 17.72
C PHE A 39 -11.66 -51.14 18.50
N ARG A 40 -12.53 -52.16 18.41
CA ARG A 40 -12.25 -53.52 18.88
C ARG A 40 -11.98 -54.40 17.68
N LEU A 41 -10.82 -55.04 17.66
CA LEU A 41 -10.51 -56.12 16.72
C LEU A 41 -11.07 -57.42 17.29
N ILE A 42 -11.93 -58.09 16.53
CA ILE A 42 -12.56 -59.34 16.93
C ILE A 42 -12.15 -60.43 15.95
N SER A 43 -11.76 -61.59 16.47
CA SER A 43 -11.51 -62.80 15.67
C SER A 43 -12.08 -64.00 16.41
N GLY A 44 -12.89 -64.81 15.71
CA GLY A 44 -13.55 -65.99 16.30
C GLY A 44 -14.46 -65.68 17.50
N GLY A 45 -15.08 -64.50 17.54
CA GLY A 45 -15.95 -64.07 18.64
C GLY A 45 -15.23 -63.47 19.86
N ASN A 46 -13.89 -63.45 19.87
CA ASN A 46 -13.08 -62.89 20.96
C ASN A 46 -12.42 -61.56 20.56
N VAL A 47 -12.36 -60.61 21.50
CA VAL A 47 -11.65 -59.33 21.31
C VAL A 47 -10.15 -59.59 21.40
N ILE A 48 -9.46 -59.48 20.27
CA ILE A 48 -8.00 -59.75 20.17
C ILE A 48 -7.16 -58.48 20.19
N GLY A 49 -7.78 -57.30 20.13
CA GLY A 49 -7.05 -56.03 20.23
C GLY A 49 -7.97 -54.83 20.33
N MET A 50 -7.44 -53.72 20.85
CA MET A 50 -8.11 -52.42 20.85
C MET A 50 -7.14 -51.35 20.35
N PHE A 51 -7.61 -50.49 19.46
CA PHE A 51 -6.87 -49.30 19.05
C PHE A 51 -7.77 -48.07 19.08
N ALA A 52 -7.16 -46.91 19.29
CA ALA A 52 -7.86 -45.63 19.32
C ALA A 52 -7.29 -44.72 18.23
N ILE A 53 -8.16 -44.05 17.49
CA ILE A 53 -7.79 -42.97 16.58
C ILE A 53 -8.21 -41.66 17.22
N GLY A 54 -7.23 -40.82 17.58
CA GLY A 54 -7.45 -39.48 18.10
C GLY A 54 -7.32 -38.43 17.01
N ILE A 55 -8.31 -37.56 16.87
CA ILE A 55 -8.22 -36.35 16.04
C ILE A 55 -8.08 -35.16 16.98
N ILE A 56 -6.94 -34.46 16.89
CA ILE A 56 -6.69 -33.22 17.65
C ILE A 56 -7.30 -32.06 16.86
N ILE A 57 -8.23 -31.36 17.49
CA ILE A 57 -8.84 -30.11 16.99
C ILE A 57 -8.14 -28.97 17.74
N GLY A 58 -7.60 -28.00 16.99
CA GLY A 58 -6.59 -27.03 17.43
C GLY A 58 -6.91 -26.12 18.63
N ARG A 59 -5.98 -25.19 18.88
CA ARG A 59 -5.86 -24.36 20.08
C ARG A 59 -6.96 -23.29 20.19
N ILE A 60 -7.68 -23.28 21.32
CA ILE A 60 -8.53 -22.15 21.74
C ILE A 60 -7.69 -21.21 22.61
N GLU A 61 -7.45 -19.97 22.16
CA GLU A 61 -7.01 -18.90 23.07
C GLU A 61 -8.25 -18.30 23.75
N SER A 62 -8.42 -18.59 25.03
CA SER A 62 -9.51 -18.04 25.83
C SER A 62 -9.18 -16.59 26.22
N HIS A 63 -9.97 -15.64 25.72
CA HIS A 63 -10.23 -14.43 26.47
C HIS A 63 -11.31 -14.75 27.52
N LYS A 64 -11.13 -14.16 28.71
CA LYS A 64 -11.80 -14.49 29.98
C LYS A 64 -13.34 -14.63 29.90
N ASN A 65 -13.83 -15.59 30.69
CA ASN A 65 -15.19 -15.73 31.24
C ASN A 65 -16.38 -16.00 30.29
N SER A 66 -16.37 -17.17 29.66
CA SER A 66 -17.63 -17.86 29.35
C SER A 66 -17.49 -19.36 29.58
N ALA A 67 -17.90 -19.81 30.77
CA ALA A 67 -18.10 -21.22 31.05
C ALA A 67 -19.29 -21.71 30.19
N ILE A 68 -19.02 -22.48 29.14
CA ILE A 68 -20.06 -23.21 28.42
C ILE A 68 -20.42 -24.42 29.29
N ASN A 69 -21.48 -24.27 30.08
CA ASN A 69 -22.01 -25.33 30.92
C ASN A 69 -22.85 -26.28 30.04
N ILE A 70 -22.31 -27.44 29.68
CA ILE A 70 -23.06 -28.53 29.03
C ILE A 70 -23.38 -29.61 30.07
N ASN A 71 -24.07 -29.23 31.15
CA ASN A 71 -24.71 -30.19 32.05
C ASN A 71 -26.21 -30.19 31.77
N GLY A 72 -26.61 -31.03 30.83
CA GLY A 72 -28.01 -31.15 30.41
C GLY A 72 -28.26 -32.26 29.40
N ALA A 73 -27.63 -33.42 29.56
CA ALA A 73 -27.98 -34.62 28.81
C ALA A 73 -28.64 -35.63 29.76
N ASN A 74 -29.88 -35.34 30.15
CA ASN A 74 -30.77 -36.38 30.66
C ASN A 74 -31.07 -37.38 29.54
N ARG A 75 -31.28 -38.64 29.94
CA ARG A 75 -31.51 -39.83 29.11
C ARG A 75 -32.59 -39.62 28.02
N SER A 76 -32.22 -39.07 26.86
CA SER A 76 -32.87 -39.29 25.56
C SER A 76 -32.00 -38.67 24.46
N GLY A 77 -31.78 -39.42 23.38
CA GLY A 77 -30.74 -39.15 22.38
C GLY A 77 -30.94 -37.87 21.57
N SER A 78 -30.21 -36.82 21.92
CA SER A 78 -30.06 -35.62 21.08
C SER A 78 -28.68 -35.63 20.42
N ILE A 79 -28.63 -36.03 19.14
CA ILE A 79 -27.43 -35.94 18.30
C ILE A 79 -27.27 -34.48 17.86
N VAL A 80 -26.36 -33.74 18.49
CA VAL A 80 -25.87 -32.48 17.92
C VAL A 80 -25.13 -32.83 16.62
N SER A 81 -25.56 -32.31 15.48
CA SER A 81 -24.99 -32.70 14.20
C SER A 81 -23.54 -32.18 14.08
N ILE A 82 -22.63 -33.06 13.67
CA ILE A 82 -21.21 -32.75 13.42
C ILE A 82 -21.03 -31.54 12.48
N LYS A 83 -21.98 -31.29 11.56
CA LYS A 83 -21.98 -30.11 10.67
C LYS A 83 -22.06 -28.76 11.40
N GLN A 84 -22.68 -28.69 12.57
CA GLN A 84 -22.75 -27.45 13.36
C GLN A 84 -21.43 -27.15 14.08
N ILE A 85 -20.70 -28.17 14.52
CA ILE A 85 -19.42 -28.01 15.21
C ILE A 85 -18.31 -27.59 14.23
N PHE A 86 -18.28 -28.16 13.02
CA PHE A 86 -17.35 -27.74 11.96
C PHE A 86 -17.62 -26.31 11.42
N ARG A 87 -18.83 -25.77 11.61
CA ARG A 87 -19.17 -24.39 11.22
C ARG A 87 -18.64 -23.33 12.19
N ILE A 88 -18.30 -23.71 13.43
CA ILE A 88 -17.90 -22.78 14.50
C ILE A 88 -16.36 -22.73 14.64
N CYS A 89 -15.65 -23.80 14.29
CA CYS A 89 -14.20 -23.87 14.44
C CYS A 89 -13.49 -23.75 13.09
N SER A 90 -12.82 -22.62 12.85
CA SER A 90 -11.85 -22.46 11.76
C SER A 90 -10.67 -23.39 12.00
N LEU A 91 -10.55 -24.46 11.23
CA LEU A 91 -9.47 -25.44 11.36
C LEU A 91 -8.25 -25.03 10.52
N GLU A 92 -7.17 -24.67 11.19
CA GLU A 92 -5.82 -24.63 10.62
C GLU A 92 -5.08 -25.91 11.04
N TYR A 93 -4.66 -26.71 10.04
CA TYR A 93 -3.88 -27.95 10.13
C TYR A 93 -4.60 -29.22 10.65
N SER A 94 -4.41 -30.32 9.92
CA SER A 94 -4.78 -31.67 10.35
C SER A 94 -3.58 -32.61 10.19
N SER A 95 -3.08 -33.13 11.31
CA SER A 95 -2.10 -34.24 11.35
C SER A 95 -2.77 -35.47 11.95
N VAL A 96 -2.65 -36.63 11.29
CA VAL A 96 -3.20 -37.91 11.75
C VAL A 96 -2.14 -38.68 12.52
N TYR A 97 -2.42 -39.06 13.77
CA TYR A 97 -1.53 -39.88 14.60
C TYR A 97 -2.19 -41.24 14.89
N ILE A 98 -1.45 -42.33 14.71
CA ILE A 98 -1.88 -43.69 15.02
C ILE A 98 -1.13 -44.17 16.27
N TYR A 99 -1.85 -44.49 17.34
CA TYR A 99 -1.27 -45.10 18.54
C TYR A 99 -1.54 -46.61 18.56
N CYS A 100 -0.49 -47.40 18.78
CA CYS A 100 -0.61 -48.83 19.08
C CYS A 100 -0.06 -49.08 20.48
N LYS A 101 -0.86 -49.67 21.38
CA LYS A 101 -0.44 -50.01 22.73
C LYS A 101 0.04 -51.47 22.75
N HIS A 102 1.32 -51.69 22.94
CA HIS A 102 1.82 -52.91 23.60
C HIS A 102 2.43 -52.50 24.92
N GLY A 103 2.06 -53.22 25.98
CA GLY A 103 2.30 -52.82 27.36
C GLY A 103 3.78 -52.57 27.66
N LYS A 104 4.14 -51.29 27.82
CA LYS A 104 5.07 -50.72 28.81
C LYS A 104 5.08 -49.19 28.63
N HIS A 105 5.06 -48.47 29.74
CA HIS A 105 5.03 -47.00 29.78
C HIS A 105 6.30 -46.38 29.15
N ILE A 106 6.12 -45.42 28.24
CA ILE A 106 7.14 -44.42 27.86
C ILE A 106 6.42 -43.07 27.71
N PRO A 107 6.84 -41.99 28.39
CA PRO A 107 6.34 -40.64 28.14
C PRO A 107 7.16 -39.99 27.01
N GLY A 108 6.52 -39.54 25.94
CA GLY A 108 7.17 -38.75 24.90
C GLY A 108 6.41 -38.70 23.57
N ILE A 109 6.26 -37.49 23.02
CA ILE A 109 5.75 -37.22 21.67
C ILE A 109 6.90 -37.48 20.70
N ILE A 110 6.75 -38.47 19.80
CA ILE A 110 7.75 -38.75 18.74
C ILE A 110 7.10 -38.51 17.37
N PRO A 111 7.67 -37.65 16.51
CA PRO A 111 7.26 -37.57 15.11
C PRO A 111 7.77 -38.82 14.37
N ILE A 112 6.87 -39.55 13.70
CA ILE A 112 7.28 -40.71 12.90
C ILE A 112 7.86 -40.21 11.57
N PHE A 113 9.19 -40.18 11.47
CA PHE A 113 9.88 -40.35 10.19
C PHE A 113 9.87 -41.84 9.85
N VAL A 114 9.50 -42.18 8.62
CA VAL A 114 9.56 -43.56 8.11
C VAL A 114 11.04 -43.92 7.93
N HIS A 115 11.58 -44.71 8.86
CA HIS A 115 12.91 -45.30 8.77
C HIS A 115 12.75 -46.83 8.65
N ASP A 116 13.40 -47.43 7.65
CA ASP A 116 13.19 -48.82 7.20
C ASP A 116 13.67 -49.95 8.13
N ASN A 117 13.95 -49.69 9.41
CA ASN A 117 14.58 -50.68 10.31
C ASN A 117 13.82 -50.95 11.62
N LEU A 118 12.53 -51.31 11.53
CA LEU A 118 11.81 -51.93 12.64
C LEU A 118 11.20 -53.27 12.20
N GLN A 119 11.55 -54.35 12.88
CA GLN A 119 10.97 -55.67 12.67
C GLN A 119 9.49 -55.66 13.08
N TYR A 120 8.58 -55.75 12.09
CA TYR A 120 7.13 -55.85 12.31
C TYR A 120 6.67 -57.32 12.36
N PRO A 121 5.60 -57.63 13.12
CA PRO A 121 4.93 -58.92 13.04
C PRO A 121 4.10 -59.01 11.74
N SER A 122 4.63 -59.75 10.77
CA SER A 122 4.01 -60.21 9.50
C SER A 122 3.51 -59.13 8.50
N MET A 123 3.75 -59.37 7.20
CA MET A 123 3.34 -58.50 6.07
C MET A 123 1.83 -58.16 6.02
N LYS A 124 0.97 -58.94 6.68
CA LYS A 124 -0.47 -58.70 6.71
C LYS A 124 -0.85 -57.43 7.49
N THR A 125 -0.12 -57.10 8.55
CA THR A 125 -0.38 -55.94 9.41
C THR A 125 -0.08 -54.61 8.69
N ILE A 126 1.01 -54.56 7.92
CA ILE A 126 1.42 -53.38 7.14
C ILE A 126 0.42 -53.11 6.00
N THR A 127 -0.06 -54.17 5.35
CA THR A 127 -1.05 -54.08 4.27
C THR A 127 -2.38 -53.54 4.79
N PHE A 128 -2.80 -53.97 5.98
CA PHE A 128 -4.03 -53.51 6.63
C PHE A 128 -3.95 -52.04 7.07
N ILE A 129 -2.81 -51.58 7.61
CA ILE A 129 -2.60 -50.16 7.98
C ILE A 129 -2.62 -49.26 6.74
N LYS A 130 -2.03 -49.69 5.63
CA LYS A 130 -2.10 -48.95 4.35
C LYS A 130 -3.53 -48.87 3.83
N GLN A 131 -4.28 -49.98 3.85
CA GLN A 131 -5.69 -50.00 3.42
C GLN A 131 -6.58 -49.17 4.34
N ALA A 132 -6.40 -49.24 5.66
CA ALA A 132 -7.16 -48.43 6.63
C ALA A 132 -6.86 -46.93 6.49
N GLY A 133 -5.60 -46.54 6.23
CA GLY A 133 -5.23 -45.15 5.96
C GLY A 133 -5.83 -44.61 4.65
N ILE A 134 -5.85 -45.43 3.60
CA ILE A 134 -6.50 -45.09 2.32
C ILE A 134 -8.01 -44.96 2.51
N ILE A 135 -8.64 -45.88 3.24
CA ILE A 135 -10.08 -45.86 3.52
C ILE A 135 -10.46 -44.65 4.39
N LEU A 136 -9.64 -44.27 5.37
CA LEU A 136 -9.90 -43.08 6.19
C LEU A 136 -9.82 -41.79 5.35
N THR A 137 -8.88 -41.72 4.40
CA THR A 137 -8.74 -40.61 3.45
C THR A 137 -9.95 -40.50 2.51
N VAL A 138 -10.48 -41.65 2.05
CA VAL A 138 -11.65 -41.74 1.17
C VAL A 138 -12.98 -41.49 1.91
N CYS A 139 -13.09 -41.94 3.17
CA CYS A 139 -14.31 -41.81 3.99
C CYS A 139 -14.44 -40.43 4.65
N LEU A 140 -13.34 -39.74 4.95
CA LEU A 140 -13.37 -38.36 5.47
C LEU A 140 -13.71 -37.32 4.40
N GLY A 141 -13.82 -37.74 3.12
CA GLY A 141 -14.20 -36.82 2.06
C GLY A 141 -13.28 -35.60 2.05
N PHE A 142 -11.97 -35.81 2.18
CA PHE A 142 -11.00 -34.82 1.76
C PHE A 142 -11.18 -34.66 0.24
N GLN A 143 -12.17 -33.86 -0.15
CA GLN A 143 -12.02 -33.04 -1.32
C GLN A 143 -10.72 -32.31 -1.06
N THR A 144 -9.67 -32.64 -1.80
CA THR A 144 -8.60 -31.71 -2.05
C THR A 144 -9.31 -30.41 -2.41
N VAL A 145 -9.37 -29.46 -1.47
CA VAL A 145 -9.84 -28.11 -1.79
C VAL A 145 -8.93 -27.70 -2.94
N PRO A 146 -9.46 -27.50 -4.16
CA PRO A 146 -8.61 -27.21 -5.29
C PRO A 146 -7.72 -26.05 -4.89
N ALA A 147 -6.40 -26.25 -4.98
CA ALA A 147 -5.42 -25.27 -4.56
C ALA A 147 -5.81 -23.95 -5.21
N GLN A 148 -6.20 -22.96 -4.41
CA GLN A 148 -6.71 -21.74 -4.99
C GLN A 148 -5.66 -21.08 -5.86
N ASN A 149 -6.12 -20.59 -7.01
CA ASN A 149 -5.33 -19.92 -8.03
C ASN A 149 -4.82 -18.54 -7.60
N TYR A 150 -4.70 -18.25 -6.29
CA TYR A 150 -4.22 -16.97 -5.79
C TYR A 150 -3.12 -17.15 -4.74
N GLU A 151 -2.10 -16.31 -4.83
CA GLU A 151 -1.14 -16.02 -3.76
C GLU A 151 -1.59 -14.73 -3.08
N ILE A 152 -1.84 -14.79 -1.77
CA ILE A 152 -2.37 -13.66 -1.01
C ILE A 152 -1.41 -13.31 0.12
N SER A 153 -0.97 -12.06 0.16
CA SER A 153 -0.18 -11.50 1.26
C SER A 153 -0.94 -10.37 1.96
N ASN A 154 -0.94 -10.40 3.29
CA ASN A 154 -1.50 -9.34 4.13
C ASN A 154 -0.35 -8.61 4.82
N ILE A 155 -0.18 -7.34 4.49
CA ILE A 155 0.84 -6.46 5.04
C ILE A 155 0.13 -5.50 5.97
N VAL A 156 0.54 -5.47 7.23
CA VAL A 156 -0.14 -4.70 8.28
C VAL A 156 0.88 -3.79 8.96
N GLN A 157 0.49 -2.54 9.17
CA GLN A 157 1.20 -1.57 9.99
C GLN A 157 0.17 -1.01 10.98
N SER A 158 0.49 -0.88 12.27
CA SER A 158 -0.49 -0.42 13.25
C SER A 158 0.14 0.24 14.46
N ARG A 159 -0.59 1.16 15.09
CA ARG A 159 -0.13 1.87 16.31
C ARG A 159 0.26 0.94 17.46
N ALA A 160 -0.46 -0.16 17.61
CA ALA A 160 -0.24 -1.14 18.69
C ALA A 160 0.74 -2.26 18.31
N GLY A 161 1.22 -2.29 17.06
CA GLY A 161 2.14 -3.28 16.53
C GLY A 161 3.48 -2.65 16.13
N ASP A 162 4.09 -3.13 15.05
CA ASP A 162 5.29 -2.49 14.49
C ASP A 162 4.91 -1.18 13.77
N LEU A 163 5.68 -0.12 14.04
CA LEU A 163 5.59 1.16 13.31
C LEU A 163 6.16 1.03 11.89
N LYS A 164 6.81 -0.10 11.58
CA LYS A 164 7.26 -0.48 10.23
C LYS A 164 6.24 -1.40 9.57
N MET A 165 6.20 -1.42 8.23
CA MET A 165 5.36 -2.39 7.50
C MET A 165 5.76 -3.82 7.89
N MET A 166 4.84 -4.56 8.51
CA MET A 166 5.09 -5.95 8.85
C MET A 166 5.11 -6.80 7.58
N ARG A 167 6.07 -7.73 7.50
CA ARG A 167 6.13 -8.76 6.44
C ARG A 167 4.81 -9.55 6.41
N PRO A 168 4.45 -10.17 5.27
CA PRO A 168 3.18 -10.86 5.10
C PRO A 168 2.83 -11.77 6.28
N VAL A 169 1.70 -11.49 6.94
CA VAL A 169 1.21 -12.30 8.06
C VAL A 169 0.38 -13.47 7.50
N GLY A 170 1.09 -14.49 7.03
CA GLY A 170 0.52 -15.75 6.54
C GLY A 170 -0.20 -15.67 5.19
N PHE A 171 -0.27 -16.80 4.51
CA PHE A 171 -1.11 -16.96 3.33
C PHE A 171 -2.56 -17.17 3.80
N LYS A 172 -3.44 -16.24 3.42
CA LYS A 172 -4.88 -16.47 3.57
C LYS A 172 -5.44 -17.07 2.30
N GLN A 173 -6.52 -17.81 2.44
CA GLN A 173 -7.25 -18.39 1.32
C GLN A 173 -8.62 -17.74 1.26
N PHE A 174 -9.06 -17.45 0.03
CA PHE A 174 -10.47 -17.22 -0.20
C PHE A 174 -11.23 -18.51 0.11
N ILE A 175 -12.52 -18.39 0.38
CA ILE A 175 -13.47 -19.51 0.36
C ILE A 175 -14.66 -19.09 -0.49
N GLU A 176 -15.49 -20.05 -0.88
CA GLU A 176 -16.75 -19.73 -1.54
C GLU A 176 -17.62 -18.88 -0.61
N ASP A 177 -18.23 -17.85 -1.19
CA ASP A 177 -19.15 -17.00 -0.46
C ASP A 177 -20.38 -17.81 -0.02
N PHE A 178 -20.67 -17.78 1.27
CA PHE A 178 -21.81 -18.47 1.86
C PHE A 178 -23.04 -17.56 2.04
N GLY A 179 -23.06 -16.39 1.39
CA GLY A 179 -24.13 -15.40 1.48
C GLY A 179 -23.95 -14.45 2.67
N ALA A 180 -22.72 -14.00 2.92
CA ALA A 180 -22.43 -13.09 4.03
C ALA A 180 -22.95 -11.66 3.76
N GLU A 181 -23.88 -11.14 4.54
CA GLU A 181 -24.43 -9.80 4.31
C GLU A 181 -23.86 -8.72 5.25
N GLY A 182 -23.24 -9.12 6.37
CA GLY A 182 -22.68 -8.21 7.38
C GLY A 182 -21.15 -8.22 7.43
N GLU A 183 -20.56 -7.10 7.84
CA GLU A 183 -19.11 -6.93 8.00
C GLU A 183 -18.30 -7.24 6.74
N VAL A 184 -18.78 -6.82 5.57
CA VAL A 184 -18.17 -7.12 4.27
C VAL A 184 -17.56 -5.88 3.62
N ILE A 185 -16.29 -5.98 3.24
CA ILE A 185 -15.63 -5.07 2.30
C ILE A 185 -15.73 -5.69 0.91
N ASN A 186 -16.35 -5.01 -0.04
CA ASN A 186 -16.50 -5.52 -1.41
C ASN A 186 -15.41 -4.95 -2.32
N VAL A 187 -14.95 -5.77 -3.27
CA VAL A 187 -14.05 -5.38 -4.35
C VAL A 187 -14.62 -5.87 -5.68
N TYR A 188 -14.66 -4.98 -6.67
CA TYR A 188 -15.25 -5.19 -8.00
C TYR A 188 -14.19 -4.95 -9.09
N PRO A 189 -13.42 -6.00 -9.47
CA PRO A 189 -12.31 -5.86 -10.43
C PRO A 189 -12.72 -5.48 -11.86
N ASP A 190 -14.00 -5.55 -12.17
CA ASP A 190 -14.63 -5.21 -13.45
C ASP A 190 -15.12 -3.75 -13.54
N VAL A 191 -15.19 -3.04 -12.42
CA VAL A 191 -15.51 -1.61 -12.37
C VAL A 191 -14.21 -0.82 -12.29
N GLU A 192 -13.69 -0.38 -13.44
CA GLU A 192 -12.41 0.33 -13.55
C GLU A 192 -12.60 1.86 -13.64
N TYR A 193 -11.63 2.62 -13.08
CA TYR A 193 -11.61 4.08 -13.04
C TYR A 193 -10.30 4.61 -13.68
N GLN A 194 -9.66 5.61 -13.07
CA GLN A 194 -8.44 6.21 -13.58
C GLN A 194 -7.24 5.24 -13.55
N GLU A 195 -6.31 5.46 -14.48
CA GLU A 195 -4.98 4.83 -14.47
C GLU A 195 -4.05 5.56 -13.49
N MET A 196 -3.24 4.79 -12.77
CA MET A 196 -2.26 5.30 -11.82
C MET A 196 -0.93 5.58 -12.51
N LEU A 197 -0.49 6.83 -12.42
CA LEU A 197 0.80 7.31 -12.91
C LEU A 197 1.92 7.15 -11.87
N GLY A 198 1.59 6.82 -10.63
CA GLY A 198 2.58 6.44 -9.63
C GLY A 198 2.73 7.41 -8.48
N PHE A 199 3.84 7.25 -7.77
CA PHE A 199 4.04 7.77 -6.43
C PHE A 199 5.45 8.31 -6.29
N GLY A 200 5.63 9.36 -5.50
CA GLY A 200 6.97 9.82 -5.15
C GLY A 200 6.97 10.94 -4.14
N GLY A 201 8.01 11.76 -4.21
CA GLY A 201 8.13 12.98 -3.41
C GLY A 201 8.95 14.04 -4.12
N ALA A 202 9.05 15.22 -3.53
CA ALA A 202 9.81 16.32 -4.07
C ALA A 202 11.31 16.20 -3.75
N ILE A 203 12.13 16.25 -4.80
CA ILE A 203 13.58 16.38 -4.74
C ILE A 203 13.89 17.86 -4.61
N THR A 204 13.57 18.42 -3.43
CA THR A 204 13.95 19.79 -3.06
C THR A 204 15.46 19.90 -2.90
N GLU A 205 16.00 21.12 -2.95
CA GLU A 205 17.43 21.30 -2.69
C GLU A 205 17.77 20.90 -1.26
N THR A 206 16.90 21.14 -0.28
CA THR A 206 17.05 20.60 1.08
C THR A 206 17.17 19.08 1.10
N SER A 207 16.31 18.37 0.38
CA SER A 207 16.37 16.91 0.30
C SER A 207 17.70 16.46 -0.30
N ALA A 208 18.11 17.10 -1.40
CA ALA A 208 19.34 16.78 -2.10
C ALA A 208 20.60 17.14 -1.31
N TYR A 209 20.58 18.25 -0.57
CA TYR A 209 21.68 18.68 0.29
C TYR A 209 21.92 17.69 1.43
N ASN A 210 20.86 17.27 2.13
CA ASN A 210 20.96 16.27 3.18
C ASN A 210 21.37 14.90 2.64
N PHE A 211 20.86 14.51 1.46
CA PHE A 211 21.31 13.33 0.75
C PHE A 211 22.83 13.39 0.49
N MET A 212 23.33 14.52 -0.02
CA MET A 212 24.74 14.66 -0.38
C MET A 212 25.71 14.67 0.82
N LYS A 213 25.23 14.98 2.02
CA LYS A 213 26.01 14.89 3.27
C LYS A 213 26.33 13.47 3.71
N LEU A 214 25.57 12.47 3.24
CA LEU A 214 25.86 11.07 3.53
C LEU A 214 27.05 10.58 2.70
N SER A 215 27.77 9.59 3.23
CA SER A 215 28.76 8.82 2.47
C SER A 215 28.13 8.17 1.22
N GLU A 216 28.92 7.92 0.19
CA GLU A 216 28.42 7.34 -1.07
C GLU A 216 27.66 6.02 -0.88
N SER A 217 28.17 5.15 0.00
CA SER A 217 27.48 3.89 0.34
C SER A 217 26.08 4.14 0.91
N ARG A 218 25.96 5.07 1.87
CA ARG A 218 24.68 5.42 2.50
C ARG A 218 23.74 6.16 1.55
N ARG A 219 24.27 6.96 0.62
CA ARG A 219 23.49 7.57 -0.47
C ARG A 219 22.88 6.51 -1.39
N ASN A 220 23.67 5.50 -1.77
CA ASN A 220 23.17 4.40 -2.61
C ASN A 220 22.12 3.56 -1.87
N GLU A 221 22.32 3.27 -0.58
CA GLU A 221 21.32 2.60 0.25
C GLU A 221 20.02 3.42 0.35
N LEU A 222 20.11 4.72 0.64
CA LEU A 222 18.94 5.59 0.76
C LEU A 222 18.19 5.73 -0.57
N ALA A 223 18.90 5.86 -1.69
CA ALA A 223 18.28 5.87 -3.02
C ALA A 223 17.57 4.54 -3.30
N LYS A 224 18.17 3.40 -2.93
CA LYS A 224 17.55 2.07 -3.07
C LYS A 224 16.26 1.95 -2.24
N VAL A 225 16.30 2.39 -0.99
CA VAL A 225 15.15 2.40 -0.08
C VAL A 225 13.94 3.13 -0.69
N TYR A 226 14.15 4.26 -1.36
CA TYR A 226 13.06 4.97 -2.03
C TYR A 226 12.65 4.36 -3.39
N PHE A 227 13.62 4.10 -4.27
CA PHE A 227 13.33 3.96 -5.69
C PHE A 227 13.34 2.52 -6.20
N ASP A 228 13.98 1.59 -5.49
CA ASP A 228 14.02 0.20 -5.92
C ASP A 228 12.63 -0.46 -5.77
N ALA A 229 12.12 -1.06 -6.84
CA ALA A 229 10.78 -1.64 -6.88
C ALA A 229 10.62 -2.94 -6.07
N THR A 230 11.73 -3.59 -5.70
CA THR A 230 11.76 -4.87 -5.00
C THR A 230 12.09 -4.65 -3.53
N GLU A 231 13.23 -4.00 -3.27
CA GLU A 231 13.79 -3.81 -1.94
C GLU A 231 13.30 -2.52 -1.27
N GLY A 232 12.94 -1.50 -2.06
CA GLY A 232 12.44 -0.21 -1.60
C GLY A 232 10.93 -0.03 -1.73
N LEU A 233 10.51 1.24 -1.84
CA LEU A 233 9.12 1.67 -2.08
C LEU A 233 8.73 1.63 -3.56
N GLY A 234 9.69 1.58 -4.48
CA GLY A 234 9.42 1.67 -5.91
C GLY A 234 8.84 3.02 -6.35
N LEU A 235 9.25 4.12 -5.71
CA LEU A 235 8.83 5.46 -6.12
C LEU A 235 9.28 5.71 -7.57
N ASN A 236 8.41 6.38 -8.33
CA ASN A 236 8.60 6.55 -9.78
C ASN A 236 7.97 7.84 -10.34
N PHE A 237 7.50 8.76 -9.48
CA PHE A 237 7.02 10.06 -9.90
C PHE A 237 7.43 11.16 -8.91
N CYS A 238 8.50 11.90 -9.23
CA CYS A 238 9.07 12.93 -8.36
C CYS A 238 8.81 14.34 -8.89
N ARG A 239 8.83 15.32 -7.97
CA ARG A 239 8.73 16.75 -8.28
C ARG A 239 10.07 17.46 -8.08
N VAL A 240 10.38 18.42 -8.93
CA VAL A 240 11.63 19.20 -8.91
C VAL A 240 11.28 20.68 -9.11
N SER A 241 11.87 21.52 -8.27
CA SER A 241 11.68 22.96 -8.37
C SER A 241 12.47 23.56 -9.53
N ILE A 242 11.86 24.51 -10.23
CA ILE A 242 12.56 25.43 -11.14
C ILE A 242 12.96 26.64 -10.30
N GLY A 243 14.25 26.75 -9.98
CA GLY A 243 14.77 27.77 -9.09
C GLY A 243 14.54 27.44 -7.61
N SER A 244 14.73 28.45 -6.76
CA SER A 244 14.61 28.32 -5.31
C SER A 244 13.16 28.26 -4.84
N ASN A 245 12.95 27.58 -3.71
CA ASN A 245 11.71 27.56 -2.94
C ASN A 245 12.00 27.74 -1.45
N ASP A 246 10.99 27.57 -0.61
CA ASP A 246 11.08 27.61 0.84
C ASP A 246 12.08 26.59 1.44
N PHE A 247 12.21 25.41 0.82
CA PHE A 247 13.18 24.35 1.14
C PHE A 247 14.41 24.37 0.21
N ALA A 248 15.02 25.54 0.13
CA ALA A 248 16.28 25.78 -0.56
C ALA A 248 17.35 26.35 0.41
N LEU A 249 18.61 26.38 -0.03
CA LEU A 249 19.74 26.91 0.73
C LEU A 249 19.92 28.43 0.62
N ASP A 250 19.54 29.00 -0.54
CA ASP A 250 19.54 30.43 -0.83
C ASP A 250 18.43 30.79 -1.85
N ASP A 251 18.14 32.07 -2.08
CA ASP A 251 17.07 32.51 -2.98
C ASP A 251 17.56 32.92 -4.39
N SER A 252 18.83 32.67 -4.72
CA SER A 252 19.45 33.10 -5.98
C SER A 252 18.74 32.51 -7.20
N PRO A 253 18.35 33.33 -8.19
CA PRO A 253 17.83 32.83 -9.46
C PRO A 253 18.97 32.23 -10.32
N TYR A 254 18.63 31.45 -11.34
CA TYR A 254 19.62 30.93 -12.31
C TYR A 254 20.30 32.00 -13.19
N VAL A 255 19.96 33.29 -13.05
CA VAL A 255 20.57 34.39 -13.81
C VAL A 255 21.17 35.42 -12.86
N SER A 256 22.20 36.12 -13.29
CA SER A 256 22.82 37.21 -12.52
C SER A 256 22.51 38.58 -13.13
N ASN A 257 22.66 39.65 -12.34
CA ASN A 257 22.63 41.04 -12.80
C ASN A 257 21.38 41.46 -13.60
N ASN A 258 20.20 40.91 -13.26
CA ASN A 258 18.92 41.20 -13.95
C ASN A 258 19.04 41.06 -15.47
N ASP A 259 19.39 39.86 -15.93
CA ASP A 259 19.68 39.56 -17.33
C ASP A 259 18.43 39.05 -18.10
N PRO A 260 17.69 39.92 -18.82
CA PRO A 260 16.53 39.50 -19.60
C PRO A 260 16.89 38.70 -20.87
N LYS A 261 18.18 38.65 -21.25
CA LYS A 261 18.65 37.88 -22.40
C LYS A 261 19.10 36.47 -22.00
N LEU A 262 19.10 36.14 -20.70
CA LEU A 262 19.47 34.85 -20.14
C LEU A 262 20.91 34.41 -20.53
N THR A 263 21.79 35.36 -20.83
CA THR A 263 23.20 35.10 -21.18
C THR A 263 24.01 34.53 -20.02
N THR A 264 23.61 34.84 -18.79
CA THR A 264 24.24 34.39 -17.55
C THR A 264 23.56 33.16 -16.93
N PHE A 265 22.62 32.53 -17.65
CA PHE A 265 21.84 31.42 -17.12
C PHE A 265 22.73 30.22 -16.74
N SER A 266 22.66 29.78 -15.47
CA SER A 266 23.39 28.61 -14.98
C SER A 266 22.60 27.79 -13.96
N ILE A 267 22.67 26.47 -14.10
CA ILE A 267 22.15 25.46 -13.16
C ILE A 267 23.27 24.85 -12.30
N ASP A 268 24.42 25.51 -12.16
CA ASP A 268 25.57 24.97 -11.39
C ASP A 268 25.20 24.65 -9.94
N ARG A 269 24.26 25.40 -9.37
CA ARG A 269 23.68 25.09 -8.05
C ARG A 269 23.07 23.70 -8.03
N ASP A 270 22.26 23.37 -9.02
CA ASP A 270 21.55 22.09 -9.13
C ASP A 270 22.54 20.95 -9.39
N ARG A 271 23.62 21.20 -10.14
CA ARG A 271 24.71 20.24 -10.39
C ARG A 271 25.41 19.80 -9.10
N ARG A 272 25.42 20.64 -8.05
CA ARG A 272 26.03 20.29 -6.75
C ARG A 272 25.19 19.30 -5.95
N TYR A 273 23.86 19.42 -6.00
CA TYR A 273 22.97 18.69 -5.09
C TYR A 273 21.82 17.97 -5.81
N VAL A 274 20.90 18.72 -6.43
CA VAL A 274 19.65 18.20 -7.01
C VAL A 274 19.90 17.17 -8.10
N ILE A 275 20.77 17.47 -9.07
CA ILE A 275 21.09 16.58 -10.19
C ILE A 275 21.72 15.26 -9.71
N PRO A 276 22.73 15.26 -8.80
CA PRO A 276 23.24 14.03 -8.22
C PRO A 276 22.17 13.13 -7.57
N MET A 277 21.19 13.71 -6.86
CA MET A 277 20.09 12.94 -6.25
C MET A 277 19.13 12.40 -7.31
N ILE A 278 18.79 13.17 -8.35
CA ILE A 278 17.97 12.69 -9.49
C ILE A 278 18.69 11.52 -10.20
N LYS A 279 19.99 11.65 -10.47
CA LYS A 279 20.77 10.58 -11.09
C LYS A 279 20.83 9.33 -10.20
N ALA A 280 20.83 9.49 -8.87
CA ALA A 280 20.71 8.36 -7.95
C ALA A 280 19.33 7.69 -8.04
N ALA A 281 18.24 8.47 -8.14
CA ALA A 281 16.90 7.95 -8.35
C ALA A 281 16.79 7.16 -9.67
N GLN A 282 17.32 7.71 -10.78
CA GLN A 282 17.31 7.07 -12.10
C GLN A 282 18.09 5.73 -12.13
N ARG A 283 19.07 5.52 -11.25
CA ARG A 283 19.80 4.23 -11.17
C ARG A 283 18.95 3.09 -10.61
N TYR A 284 18.03 3.39 -9.70
CA TYR A 284 17.21 2.39 -9.01
C TYR A 284 15.76 2.35 -9.51
N CYS A 285 15.29 3.42 -10.13
CA CYS A 285 13.96 3.51 -10.74
C CYS A 285 14.05 3.16 -12.22
N GLY A 286 13.37 2.10 -12.66
CA GLY A 286 13.36 1.70 -14.07
C GLY A 286 12.77 2.76 -15.01
N GLU A 287 11.70 3.45 -14.58
CA GLU A 287 11.06 4.53 -15.33
C GLU A 287 10.60 5.64 -14.38
N LEU A 288 11.41 6.69 -14.28
CA LEU A 288 11.16 7.85 -13.41
C LEU A 288 10.46 8.98 -14.18
N TYR A 289 9.27 9.36 -13.73
CA TYR A 289 8.62 10.60 -14.17
C TYR A 289 9.04 11.75 -13.27
N LEU A 290 9.38 12.87 -13.90
CA LEU A 290 9.72 14.11 -13.22
C LEU A 290 8.71 15.19 -13.58
N MET A 291 8.23 15.88 -12.56
CA MET A 291 7.39 17.07 -12.65
C MET A 291 8.22 18.30 -12.32
N ALA A 292 8.30 19.27 -13.22
CA ALA A 292 8.94 20.56 -12.92
C ALA A 292 7.90 21.57 -12.42
N THR A 293 8.26 22.37 -11.42
CA THR A 293 7.38 23.45 -10.92
C THR A 293 8.19 24.69 -10.56
N PRO A 294 7.84 25.89 -11.05
CA PRO A 294 8.43 27.13 -10.57
C PRO A 294 7.69 27.70 -9.35
N TRP A 295 8.44 28.26 -8.39
CA TRP A 295 7.87 29.00 -7.24
C TRP A 295 7.71 30.49 -7.53
N SER A 296 8.67 31.10 -8.23
CA SER A 296 8.58 32.51 -8.61
C SER A 296 9.49 32.80 -9.81
N PRO A 297 9.09 33.72 -10.71
CA PRO A 297 10.02 34.41 -11.58
C PRO A 297 11.10 35.18 -10.80
N PRO A 298 12.27 35.47 -11.40
CA PRO A 298 13.25 36.39 -10.83
C PRO A 298 12.65 37.76 -10.47
N ALA A 299 13.19 38.41 -9.44
CA ALA A 299 12.68 39.65 -8.89
C ALA A 299 12.44 40.76 -9.93
N PHE A 300 13.34 40.93 -10.89
CA PHE A 300 13.22 41.97 -11.94
C PHE A 300 12.05 41.73 -12.91
N MET A 301 11.49 40.51 -12.96
CA MET A 301 10.34 40.19 -13.80
C MET A 301 9.00 40.44 -13.09
N LYS A 302 9.02 40.92 -11.85
CA LYS A 302 7.83 41.00 -11.00
C LYS A 302 7.48 42.43 -10.61
N ASP A 303 6.19 42.72 -10.52
CA ASP A 303 5.65 44.04 -10.20
C ASP A 303 6.06 44.56 -8.81
N ASN A 304 6.32 43.67 -7.87
CA ASN A 304 6.78 43.99 -6.52
C ASN A 304 8.31 44.01 -6.39
N GLY A 305 9.05 43.72 -7.47
CA GLY A 305 10.51 43.67 -7.49
C GLY A 305 11.11 42.62 -6.55
N LYS A 306 10.36 41.57 -6.16
CA LYS A 306 10.78 40.56 -5.17
C LYS A 306 10.34 39.16 -5.58
N THR A 307 11.14 38.14 -5.27
CA THR A 307 10.76 36.73 -5.47
C THR A 307 9.70 36.28 -4.47
N ILE A 308 9.65 36.90 -3.29
CA ILE A 308 8.73 36.60 -2.19
C ILE A 308 7.55 37.58 -2.09
N ASN A 309 6.62 37.30 -1.17
CA ASN A 309 5.45 38.14 -0.85
C ASN A 309 4.50 38.34 -2.04
N GLY A 310 4.25 37.26 -2.79
CA GLY A 310 3.37 37.28 -3.96
C GLY A 310 3.93 38.17 -5.06
N GLY A 311 3.13 39.14 -5.51
CA GLY A 311 3.40 39.89 -6.74
C GLY A 311 3.03 39.10 -7.99
N LYS A 312 3.03 39.76 -9.14
CA LYS A 312 2.67 39.20 -10.43
C LYS A 312 3.81 39.33 -11.43
N LEU A 313 3.81 38.43 -12.41
CA LEU A 313 4.67 38.52 -13.58
C LEU A 313 4.29 39.74 -14.42
N LEU A 314 5.25 40.62 -14.68
CA LEU A 314 5.06 41.80 -15.53
C LEU A 314 4.76 41.38 -16.98
N PRO A 315 3.81 42.05 -17.67
CA PRO A 315 3.43 41.70 -19.04
C PRO A 315 4.60 41.64 -20.03
N GLU A 316 5.54 42.58 -19.93
CA GLU A 316 6.75 42.69 -20.75
C GLU A 316 7.73 41.52 -20.56
N HIS A 317 7.65 40.81 -19.44
CA HIS A 317 8.55 39.69 -19.12
C HIS A 317 7.94 38.30 -19.36
N ARG A 318 6.72 38.21 -19.90
CA ARG A 318 6.05 36.91 -20.15
C ARG A 318 6.82 35.99 -21.11
N ASN A 319 7.35 36.55 -22.20
CA ASN A 319 8.19 35.76 -23.13
C ASN A 319 9.51 35.37 -22.47
N THR A 320 10.17 36.31 -21.78
CA THR A 320 11.43 36.03 -21.08
C THR A 320 11.27 34.95 -20.01
N TRP A 321 10.13 34.93 -19.31
CA TRP A 321 9.84 33.89 -18.32
C TRP A 321 9.60 32.52 -18.96
N ALA A 322 8.93 32.47 -20.11
CA ALA A 322 8.80 31.23 -20.88
C ALA A 322 10.16 30.73 -21.40
N ASP A 323 11.01 31.63 -21.91
CA ASP A 323 12.39 31.32 -22.31
C ASP A 323 13.25 30.83 -21.14
N TYR A 324 13.06 31.38 -19.94
CA TYR A 324 13.76 30.96 -18.73
C TYR A 324 13.42 29.51 -18.38
N ILE A 325 12.15 29.14 -18.41
CA ILE A 325 11.67 27.77 -18.17
C ILE A 325 12.21 26.84 -19.26
N VAL A 326 12.14 27.22 -20.53
CA VAL A 326 12.71 26.44 -21.64
C VAL A 326 14.21 26.23 -21.42
N ARG A 327 14.95 27.25 -20.99
CA ARG A 327 16.38 27.14 -20.75
C ARG A 327 16.69 26.16 -19.62
N PHE A 328 15.92 26.19 -18.53
CA PHE A 328 16.01 25.18 -17.47
C PHE A 328 15.85 23.75 -18.02
N LEU A 329 14.79 23.51 -18.80
CA LEU A 329 14.53 22.19 -19.39
C LEU A 329 15.66 21.74 -20.34
N GLN A 330 16.21 22.67 -21.14
CA GLN A 330 17.34 22.38 -22.02
C GLN A 330 18.61 22.02 -21.25
N GLU A 331 18.94 22.75 -20.18
CA GLU A 331 20.12 22.44 -19.37
C GLU A 331 19.97 21.09 -18.65
N TYR A 332 18.78 20.78 -18.10
CA TYR A 332 18.52 19.46 -17.52
C TYR A 332 18.58 18.32 -18.56
N LYS A 333 18.10 18.57 -19.79
CA LYS A 333 18.21 17.60 -20.88
C LYS A 333 19.67 17.29 -21.24
N LYS A 334 20.56 18.29 -21.19
CA LYS A 334 22.03 18.07 -21.37
C LYS A 334 22.62 17.18 -20.28
N GLU A 335 22.03 17.18 -19.09
CA GLU A 335 22.41 16.32 -17.96
C GLU A 335 21.80 14.91 -18.04
N GLY A 336 21.06 14.59 -19.11
CA GLY A 336 20.36 13.32 -19.29
C GLY A 336 19.03 13.23 -18.51
N ILE A 337 18.49 14.37 -18.07
CA ILE A 337 17.26 14.42 -17.27
C ILE A 337 16.13 15.01 -18.12
N ASN A 338 15.08 14.23 -18.32
CA ASN A 338 13.88 14.65 -19.05
C ASN A 338 12.70 14.77 -18.09
N PHE A 339 11.85 15.76 -18.33
CA PHE A 339 10.62 15.97 -17.56
C PHE A 339 9.42 15.36 -18.29
N PHE A 340 8.54 14.74 -17.52
CA PHE A 340 7.29 14.15 -18.01
C PHE A 340 6.18 15.20 -18.07
N CYS A 341 6.11 16.07 -17.07
CA CYS A 341 5.13 17.13 -16.96
C CYS A 341 5.69 18.36 -16.23
N MET A 342 4.95 19.46 -16.25
CA MET A 342 5.23 20.63 -15.44
C MET A 342 3.96 21.36 -15.04
N THR A 343 3.98 22.06 -13.89
CA THR A 343 2.96 23.06 -13.57
C THR A 343 3.37 24.44 -14.03
N VAL A 344 2.38 25.27 -14.34
CA VAL A 344 2.60 26.68 -14.70
C VAL A 344 3.24 27.45 -13.55
N GLN A 345 2.78 27.21 -12.33
CA GLN A 345 3.17 27.98 -11.14
C GLN A 345 2.78 27.19 -9.89
N ASN A 346 3.68 27.11 -8.90
CA ASN A 346 3.33 26.63 -7.56
C ASN A 346 2.39 27.62 -6.87
N GLU A 347 1.29 27.14 -6.29
CA GLU A 347 0.36 27.91 -5.46
C GLU A 347 0.01 29.31 -5.99
N PRO A 348 -0.51 29.44 -7.23
CA PRO A 348 -0.74 30.72 -7.93
C PRO A 348 -1.72 31.68 -7.23
N LYS A 349 -2.37 31.26 -6.14
CA LYS A 349 -3.27 32.11 -5.34
C LYS A 349 -2.67 32.51 -3.98
N ALA A 350 -1.49 32.00 -3.62
CA ALA A 350 -0.88 32.23 -2.32
C ALA A 350 0.16 33.35 -2.41
N SER A 351 0.02 34.34 -1.53
CA SER A 351 1.06 35.33 -1.27
C SER A 351 1.85 34.86 -0.06
N GLN A 352 3.01 34.24 -0.29
CA GLN A 352 3.80 33.60 0.74
C GLN A 352 4.98 34.48 1.18
N LYS A 353 5.48 34.27 2.41
CA LYS A 353 6.73 34.92 2.88
C LYS A 353 7.98 34.40 2.15
N TRP A 354 7.83 33.27 1.46
CA TRP A 354 8.80 32.69 0.53
C TRP A 354 8.38 32.90 -0.93
N GLN A 355 9.14 32.31 -1.84
CA GLN A 355 8.98 32.47 -3.28
C GLN A 355 7.55 32.15 -3.70
N SER A 356 6.87 33.12 -4.30
CA SER A 356 5.48 33.00 -4.73
C SER A 356 5.17 33.97 -5.87
N CYS A 357 4.26 33.61 -6.77
CA CYS A 357 3.80 34.48 -7.86
C CYS A 357 2.31 34.25 -8.13
N LEU A 358 1.55 35.34 -8.23
CA LEU A 358 0.10 35.30 -8.29
C LEU A 358 -0.42 35.26 -9.73
N TYR A 359 -1.37 34.36 -9.98
CA TYR A 359 -2.18 34.29 -11.19
C TYR A 359 -3.65 34.07 -10.81
N SER A 360 -4.57 34.82 -11.42
CA SER A 360 -5.97 34.38 -11.57
C SER A 360 -6.05 33.13 -12.45
N GLY A 361 -7.15 32.37 -12.44
CA GLY A 361 -7.24 31.17 -13.28
C GLY A 361 -7.18 31.53 -14.77
N LYS A 362 -7.79 32.67 -15.13
CA LYS A 362 -7.70 33.23 -16.48
C LYS A 362 -6.26 33.61 -16.86
N GLU A 363 -5.54 34.35 -16.01
CA GLU A 363 -4.13 34.72 -16.28
C GLU A 363 -3.24 33.48 -16.41
N GLU A 364 -3.47 32.44 -15.59
CA GLU A 364 -2.74 31.17 -15.65
C GLU A 364 -3.00 30.43 -16.97
N GLY A 365 -4.26 30.36 -17.41
CA GLY A 365 -4.65 29.78 -18.69
C GLY A 365 -4.11 30.55 -19.90
N GLU A 366 -4.16 31.89 -19.87
CA GLU A 366 -3.60 32.76 -20.91
C GLU A 366 -2.07 32.58 -20.98
N TYR A 367 -1.37 32.59 -19.83
CA TYR A 367 0.07 32.36 -19.80
C TYR A 367 0.45 30.97 -20.34
N ALA A 368 -0.28 29.92 -19.94
CA ALA A 368 -0.09 28.56 -20.41
C ALA A 368 -0.20 28.45 -21.94
N VAL A 369 -1.24 29.04 -22.53
CA VAL A 369 -1.58 28.88 -23.95
C VAL A 369 -0.80 29.83 -24.85
N ASP A 370 -0.72 31.11 -24.48
CA ASP A 370 -0.24 32.15 -25.39
C ASP A 370 1.27 32.38 -25.28
N PHE A 371 1.89 31.97 -24.15
CA PHE A 371 3.30 32.19 -23.90
C PHE A 371 4.06 30.87 -23.70
N LEU A 372 3.70 30.08 -22.70
CA LEU A 372 4.52 28.93 -22.32
C LEU A 372 4.49 27.81 -23.37
N LYS A 373 3.31 27.36 -23.83
CA LYS A 373 3.19 26.27 -24.81
C LYS A 373 3.92 26.55 -26.13
N PRO A 374 3.79 27.74 -26.77
CA PRO A 374 4.52 28.05 -28.00
C PRO A 374 6.05 27.98 -27.86
N HIS A 375 6.58 28.45 -26.72
CA HIS A 375 8.03 28.41 -26.48
C HIS A 375 8.52 26.98 -26.23
N LEU A 376 7.75 26.17 -25.49
CA LEU A 376 8.02 24.73 -25.32
C LEU A 376 8.04 24.01 -26.67
N ASP A 377 7.03 24.25 -27.52
CA ASP A 377 6.90 23.59 -28.82
C ASP A 377 8.05 23.95 -29.75
N LYS A 378 8.39 25.24 -29.83
CA LYS A 378 9.53 25.74 -30.62
C LYS A 378 10.86 25.13 -30.16
N ALA A 379 11.00 24.85 -28.86
CA ALA A 379 12.20 24.28 -28.28
C ALA A 379 12.24 22.72 -28.31
N GLY A 380 11.24 22.07 -28.88
CA GLY A 380 11.16 20.61 -28.98
C GLY A 380 10.73 19.91 -27.70
N PHE A 381 9.92 20.57 -26.88
CA PHE A 381 9.25 20.03 -25.68
C PHE A 381 7.74 19.89 -25.89
N ASP A 382 7.30 19.65 -27.13
CA ASP A 382 5.88 19.60 -27.51
C ASP A 382 5.10 18.45 -26.84
N THR A 383 5.80 17.41 -26.38
CA THR A 383 5.24 16.27 -25.63
C THR A 383 5.21 16.47 -24.12
N LEU A 384 5.80 17.56 -23.60
CA LEU A 384 5.79 17.88 -22.17
C LEU A 384 4.36 18.23 -21.73
N LYS A 385 3.85 17.54 -20.72
CA LYS A 385 2.47 17.73 -20.25
C LYS A 385 2.37 18.97 -19.37
N LEU A 386 1.55 19.93 -19.79
CA LEU A 386 1.31 21.15 -19.02
C LEU A 386 0.14 20.97 -18.03
N ILE A 387 0.31 21.43 -16.80
CA ILE A 387 -0.64 21.29 -15.70
C ILE A 387 -0.90 22.66 -15.07
N VAL A 388 -2.13 22.92 -14.63
CA VAL A 388 -2.52 24.16 -13.92
C VAL A 388 -2.97 23.87 -12.49
N TRP A 389 -3.26 24.96 -11.77
CA TRP A 389 -3.74 25.05 -10.41
C TRP A 389 -2.67 24.85 -9.35
N ASP A 390 -2.08 23.65 -9.23
CA ASP A 390 -0.98 23.32 -8.29
C ASP A 390 -1.12 23.98 -6.91
N HIS A 391 -2.32 23.84 -6.34
CA HIS A 391 -2.73 24.51 -5.11
C HIS A 391 -3.90 23.78 -4.45
N ASN A 392 -4.47 24.32 -3.39
CA ASN A 392 -5.35 23.58 -2.50
C ASN A 392 -6.67 23.12 -3.13
N LYS A 393 -7.22 22.01 -2.62
CA LYS A 393 -8.39 21.32 -3.20
C LYS A 393 -9.68 22.12 -3.14
N GLU A 394 -9.86 23.02 -2.19
CA GLU A 394 -11.12 23.72 -1.92
C GLU A 394 -11.63 24.54 -3.11
N ARG A 395 -10.73 24.92 -4.03
CA ARG A 395 -11.01 25.77 -5.19
C ARG A 395 -10.67 25.14 -6.54
N VAL A 396 -10.37 23.84 -6.59
CA VAL A 396 -9.90 23.18 -7.82
C VAL A 396 -10.88 23.32 -8.98
N LEU A 397 -12.20 23.19 -8.74
CA LEU A 397 -13.22 23.28 -9.79
C LEU A 397 -13.34 24.69 -10.36
N GLU A 398 -13.42 25.70 -9.49
CA GLU A 398 -13.51 27.11 -9.87
C GLU A 398 -12.32 27.49 -10.74
N ARG A 399 -11.13 27.15 -10.28
CA ARG A 399 -9.87 27.55 -10.89
C ARG A 399 -9.58 26.83 -12.19
N ALA A 400 -9.85 25.53 -12.25
CA ALA A 400 -9.82 24.80 -13.51
C ALA A 400 -10.82 25.37 -14.52
N SER A 401 -12.02 25.77 -14.08
CA SER A 401 -13.03 26.34 -14.96
C SER A 401 -12.60 27.69 -15.56
N GLU A 402 -11.97 28.55 -14.75
CA GLU A 402 -11.40 29.82 -15.22
C GLU A 402 -10.28 29.60 -16.24
N SER A 403 -9.32 28.72 -15.95
CA SER A 403 -8.19 28.44 -16.86
C SER A 403 -8.67 27.80 -18.16
N PHE A 404 -9.66 26.91 -18.10
CA PHE A 404 -10.21 26.22 -19.28
C PHE A 404 -11.22 27.04 -20.08
N ALA A 405 -11.65 28.21 -19.59
CA ALA A 405 -12.41 29.17 -20.37
C ALA A 405 -11.55 29.90 -21.42
N VAL A 406 -10.21 29.89 -21.25
CA VAL A 406 -9.28 30.47 -22.23
C VAL A 406 -9.30 29.64 -23.52
N PRO A 407 -9.41 30.27 -24.71
CA PRO A 407 -9.42 29.56 -25.98
C PRO A 407 -8.21 28.62 -26.12
N LYS A 408 -8.44 27.39 -26.60
CA LYS A 408 -7.42 26.32 -26.75
C LYS A 408 -6.82 25.76 -25.46
N ALA A 409 -7.13 26.30 -24.28
CA ALA A 409 -6.59 25.83 -23.00
C ALA A 409 -6.88 24.35 -22.73
N ARG A 410 -8.11 23.88 -22.98
CA ARG A 410 -8.46 22.46 -22.86
C ARG A 410 -7.67 21.54 -23.79
N LYS A 411 -7.05 22.05 -24.86
CA LYS A 411 -6.17 21.25 -25.72
C LYS A 411 -4.72 21.31 -25.26
N ALA A 412 -4.25 22.48 -24.82
CA ALA A 412 -2.87 22.71 -24.43
C ALA A 412 -2.53 22.15 -23.03
N ILE A 413 -3.48 22.19 -22.11
CA ILE A 413 -3.30 21.78 -20.72
C ILE A 413 -3.78 20.34 -20.56
N TRP A 414 -2.92 19.49 -20.02
CA TRP A 414 -3.13 18.05 -19.89
C TRP A 414 -3.79 17.65 -18.56
N GLY A 415 -3.53 18.38 -17.47
CA GLY A 415 -4.06 18.03 -16.16
C GLY A 415 -4.18 19.20 -15.19
N ILE A 416 -4.59 18.87 -13.98
CA ILE A 416 -4.80 19.78 -12.85
C ILE A 416 -4.06 19.17 -11.65
N ALA A 417 -3.17 19.95 -11.05
CA ALA A 417 -2.47 19.58 -9.83
C ALA A 417 -3.18 20.19 -8.62
N PHE A 418 -3.12 19.53 -7.47
CA PHE A 418 -3.72 20.03 -6.24
C PHE A 418 -2.93 19.61 -4.99
N HIS A 419 -3.12 20.38 -3.90
CA HIS A 419 -2.47 20.22 -2.59
C HIS A 419 -3.49 19.95 -1.48
N TRP A 420 -3.02 19.45 -0.33
CA TRP A 420 -3.90 19.01 0.78
C TRP A 420 -4.21 20.07 1.88
N TYR A 421 -3.60 21.26 1.84
CA TYR A 421 -3.52 22.14 3.02
C TYR A 421 -4.84 22.82 3.41
N SER A 422 -5.86 22.77 2.55
CA SER A 422 -7.23 23.22 2.86
C SER A 422 -8.10 22.16 3.54
N GLY A 423 -7.58 20.94 3.75
CA GLY A 423 -8.37 19.79 4.20
C GLY A 423 -8.95 18.97 3.05
N LYS A 424 -9.78 17.98 3.40
CA LYS A 424 -10.14 16.85 2.53
C LYS A 424 -10.71 17.23 1.17
N HIS A 425 -11.78 18.03 1.14
CA HIS A 425 -12.43 18.53 -0.09
C HIS A 425 -12.56 17.53 -1.26
N PHE A 426 -12.76 16.23 -0.98
CA PHE A 426 -12.73 15.20 -2.03
C PHE A 426 -13.84 15.38 -3.08
N ASP A 427 -14.99 15.93 -2.68
CA ASP A 427 -16.06 16.29 -3.61
C ASP A 427 -15.64 17.34 -4.66
N GLN A 428 -14.70 18.24 -4.32
CA GLN A 428 -14.16 19.19 -5.30
C GLN A 428 -13.40 18.45 -6.42
N LEU A 429 -12.64 17.41 -6.07
CA LEU A 429 -11.95 16.57 -7.04
C LEU A 429 -12.95 15.81 -7.92
N ARG A 430 -13.96 15.17 -7.31
CA ARG A 430 -15.01 14.46 -8.03
C ARG A 430 -15.75 15.35 -9.01
N MET A 431 -16.26 16.50 -8.57
CA MET A 431 -16.96 17.46 -9.44
C MET A 431 -16.06 18.00 -10.55
N THR A 432 -14.77 18.20 -10.26
CA THR A 432 -13.78 18.63 -11.27
C THR A 432 -13.59 17.56 -12.35
N HIS A 433 -13.45 16.29 -11.95
CA HIS A 433 -13.36 15.18 -12.91
C HIS A 433 -14.66 15.03 -13.71
N GLU A 434 -15.83 15.11 -13.08
CA GLU A 434 -17.13 15.04 -13.78
C GLU A 434 -17.29 16.16 -14.83
N ARG A 435 -16.77 17.36 -14.55
CA ARG A 435 -16.80 18.49 -15.50
C ARG A 435 -15.72 18.41 -16.58
N PHE A 436 -14.55 17.88 -16.25
CA PHE A 436 -13.38 17.80 -17.13
C PHE A 436 -12.80 16.38 -17.14
N PRO A 437 -13.55 15.38 -17.62
CA PRO A 437 -13.17 13.97 -17.51
C PRO A 437 -11.91 13.62 -18.32
N GLU A 438 -11.54 14.46 -19.30
CA GLU A 438 -10.31 14.30 -20.07
C GLU A 438 -9.03 14.77 -19.34
N LYS A 439 -9.17 15.36 -18.14
CA LYS A 439 -8.06 15.93 -17.38
C LYS A 439 -7.63 15.01 -16.25
N HIS A 440 -6.31 14.92 -16.09
CA HIS A 440 -5.69 14.16 -15.01
C HIS A 440 -5.64 14.99 -13.74
N LEU A 441 -5.99 14.40 -12.60
CA LEU A 441 -5.88 15.04 -11.29
C LEU A 441 -4.65 14.49 -10.55
N ILE A 442 -3.74 15.36 -10.13
CA ILE A 442 -2.48 14.96 -9.50
C ILE A 442 -2.38 15.61 -8.11
N LEU A 443 -2.24 14.79 -7.06
CA LEU A 443 -1.78 15.27 -5.76
C LEU A 443 -0.29 15.55 -5.88
N SER A 444 0.06 16.80 -6.18
CA SER A 444 1.44 17.24 -6.49
C SER A 444 2.24 17.64 -5.27
N GLU A 445 1.55 17.89 -4.15
CA GLU A 445 2.17 18.22 -2.88
C GLU A 445 1.24 17.90 -1.71
N PHE A 446 1.76 17.17 -0.74
CA PHE A 446 1.18 17.06 0.59
C PHE A 446 2.30 16.79 1.58
N CYS A 447 2.19 17.40 2.77
CA CYS A 447 3.08 17.08 3.87
C CYS A 447 2.53 17.50 5.21
N LYS A 448 2.91 16.76 6.25
CA LYS A 448 2.69 17.20 7.63
C LYS A 448 3.65 18.34 7.95
N GLY A 449 3.08 19.47 8.37
CA GLY A 449 3.85 20.60 8.87
C GLY A 449 4.64 20.23 10.14
N PRO A 450 5.60 21.06 10.55
CA PRO A 450 6.24 20.88 11.84
C PRO A 450 5.18 21.02 12.94
N ALA A 451 5.34 20.29 14.05
CA ALA A 451 4.70 20.71 15.28
C ALA A 451 5.24 22.12 15.59
N THR A 452 4.39 23.13 15.54
CA THR A 452 4.76 24.51 15.88
C THR A 452 5.64 24.53 17.14
N GLY A 453 6.89 24.97 17.01
CA GLY A 453 7.84 25.09 18.13
C GLY A 453 8.73 23.89 18.44
N GLY A 454 8.77 22.84 17.62
CA GLY A 454 9.67 21.69 17.82
C GLY A 454 11.06 21.88 17.19
N THR A 455 12.14 21.70 17.95
CA THR A 455 13.53 21.63 17.44
C THR A 455 13.92 20.25 16.92
N HIS A 456 13.01 19.28 17.01
CA HIS A 456 13.23 17.86 16.72
C HIS A 456 12.02 17.29 15.99
N VAL A 457 12.26 16.51 14.92
CA VAL A 457 11.22 15.73 14.24
C VAL A 457 10.97 14.45 15.05
N PRO A 458 9.84 14.30 15.77
CA PRO A 458 9.60 13.13 16.59
C PRO A 458 9.48 11.89 15.70
N TYR A 459 10.18 10.82 16.07
CA TYR A 459 10.12 9.56 15.35
C TYR A 459 8.73 8.91 15.46
N GLY A 460 8.23 8.43 14.33
CA GLY A 460 7.20 7.38 14.30
C GLY A 460 5.83 7.82 14.79
N ASP A 461 5.47 9.11 14.65
CA ASP A 461 4.11 9.57 14.92
C ASP A 461 3.12 8.82 14.02
N TRP A 462 2.36 7.91 14.62
CA TRP A 462 1.40 7.09 13.91
C TRP A 462 0.30 7.92 13.25
N SER A 463 -0.07 9.06 13.84
CA SER A 463 -1.14 9.91 13.32
C SER A 463 -0.80 10.47 11.94
N ASP A 464 0.49 10.75 11.68
CA ASP A 464 0.95 11.19 10.37
C ASP A 464 0.75 10.10 9.30
N ALA A 465 0.99 8.82 9.64
CA ALA A 465 0.74 7.71 8.73
C ALA A 465 -0.76 7.50 8.45
N GLU A 466 -1.62 7.63 9.47
CA GLU A 466 -3.07 7.54 9.28
C GLU A 466 -3.60 8.66 8.39
N ASP A 467 -3.10 9.88 8.56
CA ASP A 467 -3.51 11.03 7.76
C ASP A 467 -3.01 10.91 6.32
N TYR A 468 -1.76 10.49 6.09
CA TYR A 468 -1.23 10.20 4.75
C TYR A 468 -2.10 9.13 4.05
N CYS A 469 -2.38 8.03 4.73
CA CYS A 469 -3.18 6.94 4.16
C CYS A 469 -4.63 7.35 3.90
N ALA A 470 -5.25 8.10 4.82
CA ALA A 470 -6.63 8.57 4.68
C ALA A 470 -6.75 9.55 3.51
N GLU A 471 -5.76 10.44 3.35
CA GLU A 471 -5.73 11.39 2.25
C GLU A 471 -5.58 10.68 0.90
N MET A 472 -4.57 9.82 0.76
CA MET A 472 -4.33 9.07 -0.48
C MET A 472 -5.55 8.21 -0.87
N ILE A 473 -6.20 7.53 0.08
CA ILE A 473 -7.46 6.80 -0.21
C ILE A 473 -8.53 7.74 -0.73
N GLY A 474 -8.74 8.87 -0.07
CA GLY A 474 -9.76 9.84 -0.46
C GLY A 474 -9.50 10.43 -1.84
N ASP A 475 -8.28 10.86 -2.12
CA ASP A 475 -7.90 11.43 -3.41
C ASP A 475 -8.02 10.41 -4.55
N PHE A 476 -7.54 9.17 -4.36
CA PHE A 476 -7.67 8.13 -5.40
C PHE A 476 -9.11 7.65 -5.59
N ASN A 477 -9.94 7.66 -4.54
CA ASN A 477 -11.37 7.41 -4.70
C ASN A 477 -12.10 8.55 -5.42
N ASN A 478 -11.44 9.70 -5.60
CA ASN A 478 -11.95 10.88 -6.31
C ASN A 478 -11.03 11.28 -7.47
N TYR A 479 -10.60 10.28 -8.23
CA TYR A 479 -9.94 10.39 -9.55
C TYR A 479 -8.51 10.94 -9.58
N ALA A 480 -7.85 11.13 -8.43
CA ALA A 480 -6.41 11.40 -8.44
C ALA A 480 -5.65 10.21 -9.03
N CYS A 481 -4.66 10.48 -9.89
CA CYS A 481 -3.88 9.46 -10.59
C CYS A 481 -2.42 9.39 -10.14
N ALA A 482 -1.96 10.31 -9.28
CA ALA A 482 -0.62 10.31 -8.71
C ALA A 482 -0.61 10.98 -7.34
N SER A 483 0.42 10.69 -6.56
CA SER A 483 0.65 11.26 -5.22
C SER A 483 2.14 11.56 -5.04
N ILE A 484 2.45 12.81 -4.69
CA ILE A 484 3.81 13.31 -4.50
C ILE A 484 3.91 13.93 -3.10
N ASP A 485 4.60 13.25 -2.18
CA ASP A 485 4.97 13.80 -0.86
C ASP A 485 5.83 15.05 -1.04
N TRP A 486 5.89 15.94 -0.04
CA TRP A 486 6.71 17.15 -0.17
C TRP A 486 8.21 16.83 -0.06
N ASN A 487 8.91 17.31 0.96
CA ASN A 487 10.31 16.97 1.13
C ASN A 487 10.50 15.46 1.31
N MET A 488 11.30 14.85 0.43
CA MET A 488 11.69 13.45 0.62
C MET A 488 12.65 13.28 1.80
N ILE A 489 13.51 14.27 2.04
CA ILE A 489 14.55 14.20 3.08
C ILE A 489 14.67 15.54 3.80
N VAL A 490 14.69 15.49 5.13
CA VAL A 490 15.12 16.60 5.99
C VAL A 490 16.20 16.15 6.96
N ASP A 491 16.88 17.09 7.61
CA ASP A 491 17.76 16.77 8.75
C ASP A 491 16.96 16.55 10.04
N THR A 492 17.65 16.20 11.14
CA THR A 492 17.05 16.00 12.47
C THR A 492 16.33 17.23 13.04
N LYS A 493 16.53 18.40 12.43
CA LYS A 493 15.92 19.68 12.77
C LYS A 493 14.87 20.12 11.74
N GLY A 494 14.49 19.26 10.79
CA GLY A 494 13.47 19.55 9.78
C GLY A 494 13.91 20.49 8.66
N GLY A 495 15.22 20.68 8.44
CA GLY A 495 15.72 21.63 7.45
C GLY A 495 16.86 21.07 6.58
N PRO A 496 17.69 21.95 5.99
CA PRO A 496 17.59 23.41 6.03
C PRO A 496 16.33 23.96 5.32
N CYS A 497 15.98 25.22 5.60
CA CYS A 497 14.96 25.99 4.87
C CYS A 497 15.29 27.49 4.99
N LEU A 498 14.97 28.27 3.96
CA LEU A 498 15.34 29.69 3.86
C LEU A 498 14.66 30.55 4.93
N TYR A 499 13.38 30.28 5.21
CA TYR A 499 12.53 31.09 6.07
C TYR A 499 12.17 30.32 7.34
N ARG A 500 13.18 29.76 8.00
CA ARG A 500 12.99 28.83 9.13
C ARG A 500 12.10 29.38 10.24
N ASP A 501 12.21 30.67 10.54
CA ASP A 501 11.39 31.29 11.60
C ASP A 501 9.91 31.39 11.21
N ASP A 502 9.61 31.45 9.91
CA ASP A 502 8.25 31.49 9.38
C ASP A 502 7.67 30.08 9.13
N ILE A 503 8.51 29.16 8.66
CA ILE A 503 8.11 27.79 8.27
C ILE A 503 8.11 26.86 9.48
N GLY A 504 9.00 27.08 10.45
CA GLY A 504 9.21 26.21 11.62
C GLY A 504 9.99 24.93 11.33
N GLY A 505 10.41 24.69 10.07
CA GLY A 505 10.98 23.43 9.58
C GLY A 505 9.94 22.54 8.88
N GLY A 506 10.34 21.38 8.37
CA GLY A 506 9.46 20.42 7.72
C GLY A 506 9.58 19.02 8.31
N LYS A 507 8.57 18.19 8.10
CA LYS A 507 8.68 16.73 8.24
C LYS A 507 8.94 16.12 6.85
N ALA A 508 9.56 14.96 6.85
CA ALA A 508 9.74 14.14 5.65
C ALA A 508 9.62 12.67 6.01
N SER A 509 9.39 11.86 4.99
CA SER A 509 9.40 10.40 5.09
C SER A 509 10.77 9.84 5.51
N VAL A 510 11.87 10.58 5.29
CA VAL A 510 13.21 10.24 5.79
C VAL A 510 13.87 11.42 6.50
N VAL A 511 14.46 11.13 7.66
CA VAL A 511 15.29 12.06 8.42
C VAL A 511 16.74 11.62 8.35
N VAL A 512 17.64 12.53 7.95
CA VAL A 512 19.08 12.27 7.87
C VAL A 512 19.80 12.85 9.09
N ASP A 513 20.65 12.01 9.67
CA ASP A 513 21.67 12.42 10.64
C ASP A 513 23.04 12.26 9.99
N ALA A 514 23.52 13.35 9.43
CA ALA A 514 24.79 13.40 8.72
C ALA A 514 26.00 13.22 9.66
N GLU A 515 25.90 13.65 10.93
CA GLU A 515 27.00 13.53 11.90
C GLU A 515 27.29 12.06 12.18
N ASN A 516 26.24 11.24 12.24
CA ASN A 516 26.34 9.80 12.42
C ASN A 516 26.30 9.00 11.10
N ASN A 517 26.35 9.66 9.94
CA ASN A 517 26.24 9.04 8.61
C ASN A 517 25.04 8.06 8.52
N SER A 518 23.92 8.43 9.12
CA SER A 518 22.74 7.58 9.30
C SER A 518 21.47 8.26 8.79
N PHE A 519 20.41 7.48 8.65
CA PHE A 519 19.09 7.99 8.28
C PHE A 519 18.02 7.11 8.92
N GLU A 520 16.86 7.71 9.15
CA GLU A 520 15.71 7.09 9.79
C GLU A 520 14.47 7.18 8.91
N LEU A 521 13.72 6.08 8.81
CA LEU A 521 12.49 5.98 8.03
C LEU A 521 11.29 6.27 8.92
N GLN A 522 10.51 7.29 8.60
CA GLN A 522 9.35 7.72 9.39
C GLN A 522 8.11 6.86 9.12
N SER A 523 7.09 6.99 9.97
CA SER A 523 5.81 6.30 9.79
C SER A 523 5.17 6.58 8.42
N THR A 524 5.33 7.81 7.90
CA THR A 524 4.85 8.24 6.57
C THR A 524 5.54 7.52 5.41
N TYR A 525 6.82 7.16 5.53
CA TYR A 525 7.52 6.34 4.54
C TYR A 525 6.80 5.01 4.31
N TYR A 526 6.42 4.36 5.40
CA TYR A 526 5.69 3.09 5.35
C TYR A 526 4.24 3.28 4.88
N ALA A 527 3.58 4.38 5.25
CA ALA A 527 2.24 4.72 4.78
C ALA A 527 2.20 4.88 3.24
N VAL A 528 3.18 5.59 2.66
CA VAL A 528 3.35 5.68 1.20
C VAL A 528 3.62 4.28 0.61
N GLY A 529 4.44 3.47 1.29
CA GLY A 529 4.76 2.11 0.88
C GLY A 529 3.58 1.15 0.77
N HIS A 530 2.52 1.34 1.56
CA HIS A 530 1.27 0.59 1.44
C HIS A 530 0.59 0.76 0.07
N PHE A 531 0.90 1.84 -0.64
CA PHE A 531 0.45 2.10 -2.00
C PHE A 531 1.56 1.83 -3.01
N SER A 532 2.68 2.54 -2.96
CA SER A 532 3.69 2.55 -4.04
C SER A 532 4.31 1.17 -4.31
N LYS A 533 4.44 0.33 -3.28
CA LYS A 533 5.01 -1.02 -3.42
C LYS A 533 4.03 -1.99 -4.10
N TYR A 534 2.72 -1.75 -4.00
CA TYR A 534 1.66 -2.68 -4.42
C TYR A 534 0.83 -2.18 -5.60
N VAL A 535 0.83 -0.88 -5.86
CA VAL A 535 0.15 -0.23 -6.99
C VAL A 535 1.20 0.24 -7.99
N LYS A 536 1.30 -0.46 -9.11
CA LYS A 536 2.30 -0.21 -10.15
C LYS A 536 1.82 0.86 -11.12
N ARG A 537 2.76 1.50 -11.82
CA ARG A 537 2.43 2.37 -12.97
C ARG A 537 1.53 1.61 -13.93
N GLY A 538 0.47 2.25 -14.41
CA GLY A 538 -0.52 1.63 -15.31
C GLY A 538 -1.62 0.85 -14.57
N ALA A 539 -1.56 0.73 -13.23
CA ALA A 539 -2.65 0.11 -12.49
C ALA A 539 -3.95 0.92 -12.66
N ARG A 540 -5.10 0.24 -12.69
CA ARG A 540 -6.42 0.89 -12.70
C ARG A 540 -6.99 0.87 -11.29
N ARG A 541 -7.50 2.00 -10.80
CA ARG A 541 -8.34 2.00 -9.60
C ARG A 541 -9.61 1.21 -9.91
N ILE A 542 -10.02 0.33 -9.01
CA ILE A 542 -11.20 -0.53 -9.18
C ILE A 542 -12.24 -0.31 -8.07
N GLY A 543 -13.48 -0.71 -8.36
CA GLY A 543 -14.62 -0.54 -7.47
C GLY A 543 -14.40 -1.22 -6.12
N ASN A 544 -14.80 -0.54 -5.04
CA ASN A 544 -14.77 -1.08 -3.69
C ASN A 544 -15.85 -0.41 -2.82
N SER A 545 -16.22 -1.06 -1.72
CA SER A 545 -17.12 -0.49 -0.71
C SER A 545 -16.80 -1.01 0.69
N THR A 546 -17.08 -0.21 1.72
CA THR A 546 -17.01 -0.60 3.13
C THR A 546 -18.40 -0.53 3.78
N TYR A 547 -18.54 -1.14 4.95
CA TYR A 547 -19.78 -1.17 5.74
C TYR A 547 -19.70 -0.31 7.02
N ASP A 548 -18.54 0.28 7.29
CA ASP A 548 -18.23 1.01 8.53
C ASP A 548 -17.46 2.29 8.16
N ASP A 549 -17.90 3.43 8.69
CA ASP A 549 -17.31 4.75 8.43
C ASP A 549 -15.88 4.90 8.99
N ASN A 550 -15.48 4.03 9.93
CA ASN A 550 -14.10 3.98 10.43
C ASN A 550 -13.16 3.20 9.50
N LEU A 551 -13.70 2.53 8.48
CA LEU A 551 -12.94 1.83 7.46
C LEU A 551 -12.90 2.65 6.17
N LEU A 552 -11.69 3.08 5.80
CA LEU A 552 -11.44 3.63 4.47
C LEU A 552 -10.76 2.57 3.62
N THR A 553 -11.12 2.46 2.35
CA THR A 553 -10.45 1.54 1.43
C THR A 553 -10.30 2.10 0.03
N SER A 554 -9.25 1.67 -0.66
CA SER A 554 -9.08 1.85 -2.09
C SER A 554 -8.44 0.60 -2.69
N SER A 555 -8.88 0.22 -3.88
CA SER A 555 -8.49 -1.03 -4.54
C SER A 555 -7.97 -0.75 -5.93
N PHE A 556 -6.96 -1.50 -6.37
CA PHE A 556 -6.26 -1.30 -7.63
C PHE A 556 -5.97 -2.64 -8.30
N LYS A 557 -6.04 -2.66 -9.63
CA LYS A 557 -5.66 -3.79 -10.48
C LYS A 557 -4.45 -3.39 -11.31
N ASN A 558 -3.32 -4.04 -11.07
CA ASN A 558 -2.06 -3.81 -11.78
C ASN A 558 -2.12 -4.36 -13.22
N PRO A 559 -1.21 -3.90 -14.10
CA PRO A 559 -1.11 -4.43 -15.47
C PRO A 559 -0.85 -5.94 -15.55
N ASP A 560 -0.19 -6.52 -14.55
CA ASP A 560 0.05 -7.98 -14.43
C ASP A 560 -1.19 -8.75 -13.95
N GLY A 561 -2.32 -8.08 -13.73
CA GLY A 561 -3.57 -8.65 -13.23
C GLY A 561 -3.61 -8.86 -11.71
N SER A 562 -2.54 -8.56 -10.98
CA SER A 562 -2.56 -8.58 -9.52
C SER A 562 -3.42 -7.45 -8.95
N ILE A 563 -4.05 -7.69 -7.81
CA ILE A 563 -4.93 -6.73 -7.14
C ILE A 563 -4.33 -6.32 -5.80
N ALA A 564 -4.32 -5.01 -5.53
CA ALA A 564 -3.95 -4.44 -4.24
C ALA A 564 -5.19 -3.79 -3.60
N VAL A 565 -5.54 -4.22 -2.40
CA VAL A 565 -6.62 -3.64 -1.58
C VAL A 565 -6.00 -3.01 -0.35
N ILE A 566 -6.05 -1.68 -0.25
CA ILE A 566 -5.56 -0.94 0.91
C ILE A 566 -6.75 -0.61 1.80
N VAL A 567 -6.65 -0.93 3.09
CA VAL A 567 -7.69 -0.71 4.10
C VAL A 567 -7.08 0.02 5.29
N LEU A 568 -7.61 1.17 5.63
CA LEU A 568 -7.29 1.91 6.85
C LEU A 568 -8.41 1.70 7.86
N ASN A 569 -8.08 1.14 9.04
CA ASN A 569 -8.96 1.12 10.20
C ASN A 569 -8.58 2.25 11.15
N LYS A 570 -9.39 3.30 11.18
CA LYS A 570 -9.23 4.46 12.07
C LYS A 570 -9.89 4.27 13.44
N GLY A 571 -10.66 3.20 13.59
CA GLY A 571 -11.46 2.94 14.78
C GLY A 571 -10.60 2.48 15.96
N ASN A 572 -11.15 2.60 17.16
CA ASN A 572 -10.52 2.17 18.42
C ASN A 572 -10.60 0.65 18.66
N ASN A 573 -11.26 -0.09 17.76
CA ASN A 573 -11.52 -1.52 17.88
C ASN A 573 -10.79 -2.31 16.79
N ASN A 574 -10.35 -3.52 17.15
CA ASN A 574 -9.90 -4.50 16.16
C ASN A 574 -11.11 -5.04 15.41
N LEU A 575 -11.05 -5.06 14.08
CA LEU A 575 -12.13 -5.53 13.22
C LEU A 575 -11.69 -6.80 12.47
N ARG A 576 -12.64 -7.69 12.18
CA ARG A 576 -12.39 -8.94 11.43
C ARG A 576 -13.35 -9.12 10.26
N PRO A 577 -13.48 -8.13 9.36
CA PRO A 577 -14.44 -8.19 8.28
C PRO A 577 -14.08 -9.26 7.24
N LEU A 578 -15.04 -9.57 6.38
CA LEU A 578 -14.83 -10.37 5.19
C LEU A 578 -14.49 -9.45 4.01
N LEU A 579 -13.43 -9.76 3.27
CA LEU A 579 -13.16 -9.20 1.95
C LEU A 579 -13.87 -10.08 0.91
N ARG A 580 -14.82 -9.53 0.16
CA ARG A 580 -15.54 -10.22 -0.91
C ARG A 580 -15.03 -9.78 -2.28
N MET A 581 -14.76 -10.76 -3.15
CA MET A 581 -14.39 -10.54 -4.55
C MET A 581 -14.81 -11.75 -5.39
N ASN A 582 -15.52 -11.53 -6.51
CA ASN A 582 -15.91 -12.57 -7.49
C ASN A 582 -16.56 -13.82 -6.88
N GLY A 583 -17.56 -13.64 -6.01
CA GLY A 583 -18.28 -14.75 -5.36
C GLY A 583 -17.46 -15.51 -4.31
N LYS A 584 -16.29 -14.97 -3.92
CA LYS A 584 -15.43 -15.53 -2.89
C LYS A 584 -15.21 -14.53 -1.77
N ILE A 585 -14.94 -15.06 -0.57
CA ILE A 585 -14.71 -14.26 0.63
C ILE A 585 -13.45 -14.68 1.38
N MET A 586 -12.81 -13.74 2.06
CA MET A 586 -11.65 -14.00 2.90
C MET A 586 -11.72 -13.15 4.17
N ARG A 587 -11.46 -13.75 5.33
CA ARG A 587 -11.47 -12.99 6.60
C ARG A 587 -10.22 -12.13 6.73
N LEU A 588 -10.39 -10.84 6.94
CA LEU A 588 -9.32 -9.90 7.29
C LEU A 588 -9.14 -9.83 8.80
N ASN A 589 -7.97 -9.35 9.22
CA ASN A 589 -7.72 -8.98 10.60
C ASN A 589 -7.17 -7.55 10.54
N LEU A 590 -7.98 -6.59 10.96
CA LEU A 590 -7.68 -5.17 10.88
C LEU A 590 -7.53 -4.65 12.32
N PRO A 591 -6.30 -4.57 12.86
CA PRO A 591 -6.10 -3.96 14.17
C PRO A 591 -6.68 -2.55 14.22
N ARG A 592 -7.05 -2.07 15.40
CA ARG A 592 -7.35 -0.65 15.60
C ARG A 592 -6.18 0.22 15.15
N HIS A 593 -6.45 1.39 14.59
CA HIS A 593 -5.41 2.30 14.12
C HIS A 593 -4.36 1.58 13.24
N SER A 594 -4.80 0.99 12.13
CA SER A 594 -3.95 0.19 11.25
C SER A 594 -4.16 0.47 9.77
N ILE A 595 -3.10 0.32 9.01
CA ILE A 595 -3.11 0.25 7.55
C ILE A 595 -2.84 -1.19 7.17
N THR A 596 -3.70 -1.77 6.34
CA THR A 596 -3.57 -3.14 5.83
C THR A 596 -3.59 -3.12 4.30
N THR A 597 -2.57 -3.70 3.67
CA THR A 597 -2.59 -3.97 2.23
C THR A 597 -2.74 -5.47 1.99
N VAL A 598 -3.77 -5.84 1.25
CA VAL A 598 -4.00 -7.19 0.75
C VAL A 598 -3.56 -7.24 -0.70
N SER A 599 -2.49 -7.97 -0.99
CA SER A 599 -2.01 -8.21 -2.35
C SER A 599 -2.46 -9.59 -2.82
N ILE A 600 -3.24 -9.64 -3.90
CA ILE A 600 -3.84 -10.84 -4.48
C ILE A 600 -3.24 -11.06 -5.87
N LYS A 601 -2.42 -12.11 -6.04
CA LYS A 601 -1.81 -12.47 -7.33
C LYS A 601 -2.36 -13.78 -7.84
N SER A 602 -2.69 -13.88 -9.13
CA SER A 602 -3.11 -15.18 -9.66
C SER A 602 -1.91 -16.12 -9.85
N LYS A 603 -2.01 -17.37 -9.36
CA LYS A 603 -1.01 -18.40 -9.62
C LYS A 603 -1.05 -18.76 -11.11
N GLY A 604 0.03 -18.43 -11.83
CA GLY A 604 0.19 -18.73 -13.26
C GLY A 604 0.13 -17.53 -14.19
N ALA A 605 -0.06 -16.30 -13.68
CA ALA A 605 0.25 -15.10 -14.44
C ALA A 605 1.78 -14.99 -14.55
N LYS A 606 2.29 -15.10 -15.78
CA LYS A 606 3.71 -14.90 -16.11
C LYS A 606 4.01 -13.43 -16.31
#